data_AF-A0A2D8VTZ7-F1
#
_entry.id   AF-A0A2D8VTZ7-F1
#
_cell.length_a   1.000
_cell.length_b   1.000
_cell.length_c   1.000
_cell.angle_alpha   90.00
_cell.angle_beta   90.00
_cell.angle_gamma   90.00
#
_symmetry.space_group_name_H-M   'P 1'
#
loop_
_entity.id
_entity.type
_entity.pdbx_description
1 polymer ?
#
loop_
_entity_poly.entity_id
_entity_poly.type
_entity_poly.pdbx_seq_one_letter_code
_entity_poly.pdbx_strand_id
1 'polypeptide(L)'
;MKNYGSLADNILKKICFSPDIAVVMGSGLANISSYLEGPKSISYESLPGYPQTTIHGHSGKFVFGKIGHVKVLLAIGRFHYYEGYSLEEVT
;
A
#
# COMPACT_ATOMS: atom_id res chain seq x y z
N MET A 1 -10.23 -13.51 14.57
CA MET A 1 -10.36 -12.13 14.02
C MET A 1 -8.99 -11.65 13.60
N LYS A 2 -8.82 -11.17 12.37
CA LYS A 2 -7.57 -10.51 11.94
C LYS A 2 -7.36 -9.27 12.81
N ASN A 3 -6.16 -9.12 13.37
CA ASN A 3 -5.83 -7.95 14.20
C ASN A 3 -5.28 -6.83 13.31
N TYR A 4 -6.19 -6.06 12.71
CA TYR A 4 -5.83 -4.96 11.80
C TYR A 4 -5.04 -3.85 12.49
N GLY A 5 -5.24 -3.62 13.80
CA GLY A 5 -4.47 -2.63 14.57
C GLY A 5 -2.98 -3.00 14.64
N SER A 6 -2.68 -4.25 15.01
CA SER A 6 -1.29 -4.73 15.01
C SER A 6 -0.65 -4.72 13.62
N LEU A 7 -1.44 -4.98 12.57
CA LEU A 7 -0.93 -4.93 11.20
C LEU A 7 -0.59 -3.50 10.78
N ALA A 8 -1.49 -2.55 11.05
CA ALA A 8 -1.27 -1.14 10.78
C ALA A 8 -0.04 -0.60 11.53
N ASP A 9 0.10 -0.93 12.81
CA ASP A 9 1.26 -0.54 13.63
C ASP A 9 2.58 -1.05 13.04
N ASN A 10 2.59 -2.31 12.57
CA ASN A 10 3.77 -2.89 11.95
C ASN A 10 4.14 -2.18 10.64
N ILE A 11 3.14 -1.84 9.82
CA ILE A 11 3.35 -1.07 8.59
C ILE A 11 3.93 0.30 8.92
N LEU A 12 3.29 1.05 9.82
CA LEU A 12 3.73 2.39 10.23
C LEU A 12 5.14 2.39 10.82
N LYS A 13 5.47 1.40 11.66
CA LYS A 13 6.83 1.19 12.19
C LYS A 13 7.84 0.91 11.09
N LYS A 14 7.48 0.13 10.08
CA LYS A 14 8.40 -0.25 9.01
C LYS A 14 8.67 0.89 8.03
N ILE A 15 7.66 1.71 7.74
CA ILE A 15 7.81 2.88 6.85
C ILE A 15 8.39 4.10 7.57
N CYS A 16 8.36 4.13 8.91
CA CYS A 16 8.76 5.28 9.74
C CYS A 16 8.14 6.59 9.23
N PHE A 17 6.86 6.53 8.87
CA PHE A 17 6.13 7.59 8.19
C PHE A 17 4.67 7.57 8.65
N SER A 18 4.14 8.73 9.00
CA SER A 18 2.74 8.89 9.42
C SER A 18 2.00 9.65 8.31
N PRO A 19 1.33 8.95 7.38
CA PRO A 19 0.60 9.59 6.30
C PRO A 19 -0.64 10.33 6.81
N ASP A 20 -0.95 11.46 6.19
CA ASP A 20 -2.22 12.18 6.40
C ASP A 20 -3.31 11.60 5.49
N ILE A 21 -2.91 11.11 4.31
CA ILE A 21 -3.80 10.52 3.30
C ILE A 21 -3.19 9.21 2.79
N ALA A 22 -4.03 8.17 2.72
CA ALA A 22 -3.72 6.94 2.01
C ALA A 22 -4.60 6.81 0.76
N VAL A 23 -4.01 6.42 -0.37
CA VAL A 23 -4.72 6.26 -1.65
C VAL A 23 -4.47 4.87 -2.19
N VAL A 24 -5.53 4.13 -2.49
CA VAL A 24 -5.44 2.82 -3.15
C VAL A 24 -5.40 3.02 -4.66
N MET A 25 -4.32 2.60 -5.29
CA MET A 25 -4.09 2.84 -6.72
C MET A 25 -4.69 1.71 -7.56
N GLY A 26 -5.55 2.08 -8.50
CA GLY A 26 -6.02 1.19 -9.55
C GLY A 26 -4.96 0.90 -10.63
N SER A 27 -5.27 -0.04 -11.51
CA SER A 27 -4.39 -0.43 -12.61
C SER A 27 -4.07 0.76 -13.52
N GLY A 28 -2.79 0.92 -13.89
CA GLY A 28 -2.31 2.01 -14.75
C GLY A 28 -2.11 3.37 -14.06
N LEU A 29 -2.47 3.51 -12.79
CA LEU A 29 -2.37 4.80 -12.07
C LEU A 29 -1.09 4.97 -11.25
N ALA A 30 -0.17 3.99 -11.29
CA ALA A 30 1.07 4.00 -10.50
C ALA A 30 1.97 5.21 -10.80
N ASN A 31 1.88 5.80 -12.00
CA ASN A 31 2.67 6.96 -12.40
C ASN A 31 2.48 8.18 -11.50
N ILE A 32 1.40 8.26 -10.71
CA ILE A 32 1.20 9.37 -9.76
C ILE A 32 2.33 9.45 -8.72
N SER A 33 3.07 8.36 -8.47
CA SER A 33 4.18 8.38 -7.52
C SER A 33 5.33 9.30 -7.94
N SER A 34 5.43 9.68 -9.21
CA SER A 34 6.47 10.61 -9.69
C SER A 34 6.28 12.04 -9.17
N TYR A 35 5.07 12.38 -8.72
CA TYR A 35 4.76 13.69 -8.13
C TYR A 35 5.09 13.77 -6.64
N LEU A 36 5.51 12.66 -6.02
CA LEU A 36 5.91 12.66 -4.62
C LEU A 36 7.29 13.31 -4.45
N GLU A 37 7.40 14.22 -3.50
CA GLU A 37 8.67 14.71 -2.98
C GLU A 37 9.27 13.69 -2.01
N GLY A 38 10.54 13.33 -2.24
CA GLY A 38 11.28 12.35 -1.42
C GLY A 38 10.61 10.96 -1.35
N PRO A 39 10.21 10.35 -2.48
CA PRO A 39 9.48 9.10 -2.46
C PRO A 39 10.34 7.97 -1.88
N LYS A 40 9.74 7.20 -0.98
CA LYS A 40 10.26 5.93 -0.47
C LYS A 40 9.26 4.84 -0.75
N SER A 41 9.71 3.59 -0.83
CA SER A 41 8.82 2.47 -1.09
C SER A 41 9.15 1.24 -0.26
N ILE A 42 8.13 0.44 0.01
CA ILE A 42 8.25 -0.86 0.64
C ILE A 42 7.35 -1.89 -0.05
N SER A 43 7.88 -3.08 -0.34
CA SER A 43 7.12 -4.19 -0.92
C SER A 43 6.18 -4.79 0.13
N TYR A 44 4.98 -5.19 -0.30
CA TYR A 44 4.03 -5.96 0.50
C TYR A 44 4.65 -7.26 1.01
N GLU A 45 5.55 -7.88 0.26
CA GLU A 45 6.25 -9.12 0.64
C GLU A 45 7.09 -8.94 1.92
N SER A 46 7.57 -7.72 2.16
CA SER A 46 8.38 -7.40 3.33
C SER A 46 7.55 -7.06 4.58
N LEU A 47 6.22 -7.15 4.49
CA LEU A 47 5.26 -6.85 5.55
C LEU A 47 4.60 -8.15 6.04
N PRO A 48 5.07 -8.73 7.17
CA PRO A 48 4.50 -9.94 7.72
C PRO A 48 3.00 -9.81 7.98
N GLY A 49 2.22 -10.77 7.49
CA GLY A 49 0.76 -10.80 7.64
C GLY A 49 -0.01 -9.89 6.68
N TYR A 50 0.67 -9.18 5.78
CA TYR A 50 0.01 -8.41 4.73
C TYR A 50 -0.26 -9.30 3.50
N PRO A 51 -1.43 -9.17 2.82
CA PRO A 51 -1.72 -9.97 1.64
C PRO A 51 -0.76 -9.68 0.48
N GLN A 52 -0.59 -10.64 -0.42
CA GLN A 52 0.36 -10.56 -1.54
C GLN A 52 -0.40 -10.48 -2.87
N THR A 53 0.07 -9.66 -3.81
CA THR A 53 -0.55 -9.62 -5.14
C THR A 53 0.07 -10.69 -6.03
N THR A 54 -0.75 -11.42 -6.80
CA THR A 54 -0.27 -12.42 -7.77
C THR A 54 -0.38 -11.93 -9.22
N ILE A 55 -0.99 -10.75 -9.44
CA ILE A 55 -1.22 -10.17 -10.76
C ILE A 55 0.00 -9.44 -11.33
N HIS A 56 0.30 -9.74 -12.59
CA HIS A 56 1.31 -9.02 -13.38
C HIS A 56 0.92 -7.54 -13.56
N GLY A 57 1.82 -6.62 -13.21
CA GLY A 57 1.58 -5.17 -13.25
C GLY A 57 1.10 -4.55 -11.93
N HIS A 58 0.71 -5.38 -10.96
CA HIS A 58 0.52 -4.95 -9.57
C HIS A 58 1.85 -5.13 -8.85
N SER A 59 2.67 -4.09 -8.77
CA SER A 59 4.00 -4.18 -8.15
C SER A 59 3.97 -4.49 -6.64
N GLY A 60 2.79 -4.47 -6.02
CA GLY A 60 2.59 -4.91 -4.64
C GLY A 60 3.42 -4.12 -3.65
N LYS A 61 3.28 -2.80 -3.62
CA LYS A 61 4.11 -1.95 -2.77
C LYS A 61 3.39 -0.72 -2.28
N PHE A 62 3.79 -0.25 -1.10
CA PHE A 62 3.51 1.12 -0.70
C PHE A 62 4.59 2.05 -1.25
N VAL A 63 4.18 3.20 -1.76
CA VAL A 63 5.08 4.32 -2.07
C VAL A 63 4.59 5.54 -1.30
N PHE A 64 5.47 6.20 -0.57
CA PHE A 64 5.08 7.29 0.32
C PHE A 64 6.07 8.43 0.26
N GLY A 65 5.57 9.64 0.47
CA GLY A 65 6.32 10.89 0.33
C GLY A 65 5.40 12.07 0.57
N LYS A 66 5.75 13.25 0.07
CA LYS A 66 4.91 14.44 0.21
C LYS A 66 4.39 14.94 -1.12
N ILE A 67 3.21 15.56 -1.11
CA ILE A 67 2.75 16.46 -2.17
C ILE A 67 2.50 17.81 -1.49
N GLY A 68 3.42 18.75 -1.67
CA GLY A 68 3.46 19.96 -0.85
C GLY A 68 3.61 19.61 0.65
N HIS A 69 2.67 20.07 1.47
CA HIS A 69 2.71 19.82 2.92
C HIS A 69 2.08 18.49 3.34
N VAL A 70 1.35 17.83 2.44
CA VAL A 70 0.55 16.63 2.73
C VAL A 70 1.42 15.38 2.63
N LYS A 71 1.44 14.56 3.68
CA LYS A 71 2.09 13.25 3.67
C LYS A 71 1.17 12.21 3.04
N VAL A 72 1.58 11.66 1.92
CA VAL A 72 0.76 10.73 1.12
C VAL A 72 1.38 9.35 1.15
N LEU A 73 0.54 8.33 1.34
CA LEU A 73 0.88 6.93 1.15
C LEU A 73 0.03 6.35 0.01
N LEU A 74 0.69 5.86 -1.03
CA LEU A 74 0.08 5.24 -2.19
C LEU A 74 0.21 3.72 -2.06
N ALA A 75 -0.90 3.00 -2.06
CA ALA A 75 -0.93 1.54 -2.15
C ALA A 75 -0.96 1.15 -3.64
N ILE A 76 0.21 0.82 -4.19
CA ILE A 76 0.36 0.46 -5.61
C ILE A 76 0.16 -1.04 -5.77
N GLY A 77 -1.00 -1.38 -6.34
CA GLY A 77 -1.49 -2.75 -6.41
C GLY A 77 -2.50 -3.00 -5.29
N ARG A 78 -3.67 -3.47 -5.70
CA ARG A 78 -4.78 -3.89 -4.84
C ARG A 78 -5.08 -5.36 -5.07
N PHE A 79 -5.79 -5.95 -4.12
CA PHE A 79 -6.28 -7.32 -4.17
C PHE A 79 -7.68 -7.35 -4.77
N HIS A 80 -7.99 -8.42 -5.47
CA HIS A 80 -9.29 -8.61 -6.07
C HIS A 80 -9.87 -9.97 -5.69
N TYR A 81 -11.19 -10.02 -5.58
CA TYR A 81 -11.93 -11.26 -5.30
C TYR A 81 -11.63 -12.35 -6.35
N TYR A 82 -11.46 -11.97 -7.62
CA TYR A 82 -11.16 -12.93 -8.70
C TYR A 82 -9.74 -13.52 -8.64
N GLU A 83 -8.86 -13.01 -7.77
CA GLU A 83 -7.55 -13.63 -7.48
C GLU A 83 -7.68 -14.80 -6.48
N GLY A 84 -8.88 -15.07 -5.95
CA GLY A 84 -9.14 -16.10 -4.94
C GLY A 84 -9.23 -15.55 -3.51
N TYR A 85 -9.12 -14.24 -3.32
CA TYR A 85 -9.33 -13.58 -2.03
C TYR A 85 -10.79 -13.59 -1.62
N SER A 86 -11.06 -13.79 -0.34
CA SER A 86 -12.40 -13.59 0.23
C SER A 86 -12.81 -12.11 0.19
N LEU A 87 -14.11 -11.82 0.31
CA LEU A 87 -14.57 -10.43 0.42
C LEU A 87 -13.96 -9.74 1.66
N GLU A 88 -13.86 -10.43 2.80
CA GLU A 88 -13.21 -9.93 4.02
C GLU A 88 -11.71 -9.60 3.82
N GLU A 89 -11.06 -10.19 2.83
CA GLU A 89 -9.67 -9.88 2.48
C GLU A 89 -9.53 -8.66 1.58
N VAL A 90 -10.58 -8.30 0.84
CA VAL A 90 -10.59 -7.20 -0.13
C VAL A 90 -11.23 -5.93 0.46
N THR A 91 -12.22 -6.08 1.35
CA THR A 91 -13.01 -4.98 1.95
C THR A 91 -12.69 -4.80 3.42
#